data_AF-A0A7J2ZDI2-F1
#
_entry.id   AF-A0A7J2ZDI2-F1
#
_cell.length_a   1.000
_cell.length_b   1.000
_cell.length_c   1.000
_cell.angle_alpha   90.00
_cell.angle_beta   90.00
_cell.angle_gamma   90.00
#
_symmetry.space_group_name_H-M   'P 1'
#
loop_
_entity.id
_entity.type
_entity.pdbx_description
1 polymer ?
#
loop_
_entity_poly.entity_id
_entity_poly.type
_entity_poly.pdbx_seq_one_letter_code
_entity_poly.pdbx_strand_id
1 'polypeptide(L)'
;MCWKLADEITVCDVKPGLAQAFAEELKHAAVSLGLDVEINACEKDEEVSGADIILISAGKPRIPGVNMSRRDLAAQNAKIVKYITEATFPSNKGAKYVVITNPVDVMTMVRKKYSKADFVISTGTNL
;
A
#
# COMPACT_ATOMS: atom_id res chain seq x y z
N MET A 1 -7.73 13.81 15.84
CA MET A 1 -8.44 13.14 14.73
C MET A 1 -7.87 13.66 13.43
N CYS A 2 -7.48 12.76 12.53
CA CYS A 2 -6.57 13.02 11.41
C CYS A 2 -7.30 13.42 10.11
N TRP A 3 -8.49 14.01 10.22
CA TRP A 3 -9.42 14.22 9.10
C TRP A 3 -8.94 15.22 8.03
N LYS A 4 -7.77 15.84 8.22
CA LYS A 4 -7.11 16.71 7.24
C LYS A 4 -5.90 16.05 6.57
N LEU A 5 -5.80 14.72 6.59
CA LEU A 5 -4.64 14.02 6.02
C LEU A 5 -4.71 13.89 4.49
N ALA A 6 -5.91 13.77 3.92
CA ALA A 6 -6.10 13.61 2.49
C ALA A 6 -7.51 14.06 2.08
N ASP A 7 -7.59 14.71 0.92
CA ASP A 7 -8.86 15.04 0.25
C ASP A 7 -9.35 13.86 -0.62
N GLU A 8 -8.44 12.96 -1.02
CA GLU A 8 -8.72 11.74 -1.80
C GLU A 8 -8.02 10.51 -1.23
N ILE A 9 -8.71 9.37 -1.18
CA ILE A 9 -8.17 8.06 -0.81
C ILE A 9 -8.50 7.04 -1.90
N THR A 10 -7.48 6.43 -2.49
CA THR A 10 -7.64 5.26 -3.36
C THR A 10 -7.23 3.98 -2.62
N VAL A 11 -8.12 2.99 -2.60
CA VAL A 11 -7.84 1.64 -2.09
C VAL A 11 -7.55 0.71 -3.27
N CYS A 12 -6.41 0.03 -3.27
CA CYS A 12 -6.04 -0.93 -4.31
C CYS A 12 -5.84 -2.33 -3.70
N ASP A 13 -6.48 -3.35 -4.26
CA ASP A 13 -6.18 -4.75 -3.96
C ASP A 13 -6.49 -5.64 -5.16
N VAL A 14 -5.56 -6.55 -5.48
CA VAL A 14 -5.70 -7.48 -6.63
C VAL A 14 -6.76 -8.56 -6.42
N LYS A 15 -7.29 -8.72 -5.19
CA LYS A 15 -8.38 -9.65 -4.92
C LYS A 15 -9.70 -9.06 -5.43
N PRO A 16 -10.37 -9.72 -6.39
CA PRO A 16 -11.59 -9.19 -6.98
C PRO A 16 -12.66 -8.86 -5.93
N GLY A 17 -13.21 -7.66 -6.02
CA GLY A 17 -14.26 -7.11 -5.15
C GLY A 17 -13.80 -6.63 -3.78
N LEU A 18 -12.56 -6.90 -3.34
CA LEU A 18 -12.12 -6.52 -1.99
C LEU A 18 -11.93 -5.01 -1.84
N ALA A 19 -11.21 -4.39 -2.77
CA ALA A 19 -10.97 -2.94 -2.74
C ALA A 19 -12.28 -2.15 -2.81
N GLN A 20 -13.21 -2.56 -3.69
CA GLN A 20 -14.52 -1.96 -3.82
C GLN A 20 -15.33 -2.05 -2.53
N ALA A 21 -15.41 -3.25 -1.93
CA ALA A 21 -16.16 -3.44 -0.69
C ALA A 21 -15.60 -2.56 0.44
N PHE A 22 -14.28 -2.51 0.58
CA PHE A 22 -13.63 -1.70 1.60
C PHE A 22 -13.83 -0.19 1.36
N ALA A 23 -13.78 0.27 0.12
CA ALA A 23 -14.06 1.66 -0.24
C ALA A 23 -15.50 2.05 0.10
N GLU A 24 -16.50 1.20 -0.14
CA GLU A 24 -17.88 1.46 0.24
C GLU A 24 -18.06 1.54 1.77
N GLU A 25 -17.36 0.70 2.54
CA GLU A 25 -17.35 0.80 4.01
C GLU A 25 -16.74 2.13 4.48
N LEU A 26 -15.64 2.57 3.87
CA LEU A 26 -15.01 3.86 4.18
C LEU A 26 -15.92 5.03 3.82
N LYS A 27 -16.67 4.97 2.70
CA LYS A 27 -17.65 6.00 2.32
C LYS A 27 -18.76 6.14 3.35
N HIS A 28 -19.32 5.02 3.81
CA HIS A 28 -20.33 5.03 4.87
C HIS A 28 -19.77 5.64 6.17
N ALA A 29 -18.53 5.30 6.54
CA ALA A 29 -17.87 5.88 7.71
C ALA A 29 -17.60 7.39 7.55
N ALA A 30 -17.13 7.82 6.39
CA ALA A 30 -16.88 9.23 6.08
C ALA A 30 -18.16 10.06 6.21
N VAL A 31 -19.27 9.61 5.61
CA VAL A 31 -20.57 10.26 5.72
C VAL A 31 -21.05 10.30 7.17
N SER A 32 -20.92 9.21 7.91
CA SER A 32 -21.32 9.16 9.33
C SER A 32 -20.50 10.11 10.21
N LEU A 33 -19.29 10.48 9.79
CA LEU A 33 -18.38 11.38 10.50
C LEU A 33 -18.40 12.81 9.94
N GLY A 34 -19.20 13.09 8.90
CA GLY A 34 -19.25 14.39 8.23
C GLY A 34 -17.94 14.78 7.53
N LEU A 35 -17.20 13.79 7.03
CA LEU A 35 -15.92 14.00 6.34
C LEU A 35 -16.16 14.18 4.84
N ASP A 36 -15.54 15.21 4.27
CA ASP A 36 -15.51 15.47 2.84
C ASP A 36 -14.21 14.89 2.26
N VAL A 37 -14.28 13.64 1.81
CA VAL A 37 -13.14 12.90 1.24
C VAL A 37 -13.63 12.06 0.07
N GLU A 38 -12.93 12.16 -1.06
CA GLU A 38 -13.18 11.32 -2.22
C GLU A 38 -12.57 9.93 -1.98
N ILE A 39 -13.35 8.86 -2.18
CA ILE A 39 -12.91 7.49 -1.92
C ILE A 39 -13.08 6.65 -3.19
N ASN A 40 -11.95 6.25 -3.74
CA ASN A 40 -11.81 5.50 -4.97
C ASN A 40 -11.31 4.08 -4.69
N ALA A 41 -11.54 3.16 -5.63
CA ALA A 41 -11.07 1.78 -5.56
C ALA A 41 -10.57 1.30 -6.92
N CYS A 42 -9.52 0.48 -6.91
CA CYS A 42 -9.03 -0.21 -8.10
C CYS A 42 -8.53 -1.62 -7.76
N GLU A 43 -8.38 -2.46 -8.79
CA GLU A 43 -7.89 -3.84 -8.64
C GLU A 43 -6.54 -4.06 -9.33
N LYS A 44 -5.99 -3.02 -9.95
CA LYS A 44 -4.69 -3.05 -10.62
C LYS A 44 -3.81 -1.93 -10.09
N ASP A 45 -2.59 -2.28 -9.70
CA ASP A 45 -1.62 -1.32 -9.16
C ASP A 45 -1.27 -0.22 -10.18
N GLU A 46 -1.35 -0.50 -11.48
CA GLU A 46 -1.11 0.47 -12.56
C GLU A 46 -2.20 1.55 -12.66
N GLU A 47 -3.39 1.31 -12.11
CA GLU A 47 -4.50 2.27 -12.10
C GLU A 47 -4.34 3.33 -11.00
N VAL A 48 -3.43 3.10 -10.03
CA VAL A 48 -3.10 4.10 -9.00
C VAL A 48 -2.31 5.24 -9.65
N SER A 49 -2.85 6.45 -9.63
CA SER A 49 -2.23 7.63 -10.25
C SER A 49 -2.51 8.90 -9.46
N GLY A 50 -1.64 9.91 -9.59
CA GLY A 50 -1.81 11.22 -8.94
C GLY A 50 -1.58 11.25 -7.44
N ALA A 51 -1.11 10.16 -6.81
CA ALA A 51 -0.96 10.08 -5.36
C ALA A 51 0.23 10.92 -4.84
N ASP A 52 0.01 11.66 -3.76
CA ASP A 52 1.08 12.31 -2.99
C ASP A 52 1.78 11.34 -2.03
N ILE A 53 1.05 10.34 -1.52
CA ILE A 53 1.52 9.32 -0.59
C ILE A 53 1.02 7.96 -1.03
N ILE A 54 1.90 6.97 -1.10
CA ILE A 54 1.56 5.57 -1.39
C ILE A 54 1.93 4.71 -0.19
N LEU A 55 0.93 4.06 0.40
CA LEU A 55 1.10 3.10 1.50
C LEU A 55 1.16 1.69 0.93
N ILE A 56 2.24 0.95 1.19
CA ILE A 56 2.39 -0.44 0.76
C ILE A 56 2.23 -1.37 1.98
N SER A 57 1.01 -1.88 2.16
CA SER A 57 0.67 -2.91 3.14
C SER A 57 0.49 -4.30 2.53
N ALA A 58 0.40 -4.39 1.20
CA ALA A 58 0.19 -5.63 0.48
C ALA A 58 1.35 -6.61 0.69
N GLY A 59 1.01 -7.86 0.99
CA GLY A 59 1.97 -8.93 1.21
C GLY A 59 1.28 -10.23 1.57
N LYS A 60 2.03 -11.33 1.52
CA LYS A 60 1.57 -12.60 2.05
C LYS A 60 1.69 -12.59 3.58
N PRO A 61 0.60 -12.95 4.29
CA PRO A 61 0.71 -13.20 5.72
C PRO A 61 1.46 -14.52 5.96
N ARG A 62 2.02 -14.66 7.16
CA ARG A 62 2.53 -15.95 7.61
C ARG A 62 1.34 -16.88 7.84
N ILE A 63 1.32 -18.04 7.17
CA ILE A 63 0.23 -19.01 7.30
C ILE A 63 0.50 -19.91 8.52
N PRO A 64 -0.35 -19.90 9.55
CA PRO A 64 -0.21 -20.81 10.69
C PRO A 64 -0.27 -22.28 10.23
N GLY A 65 0.61 -23.13 10.76
CA GLY A 65 0.65 -24.57 10.43
C GLY A 65 1.42 -24.93 9.16
N VAL A 66 1.85 -23.95 8.35
CA VAL A 66 2.76 -24.19 7.21
C VAL A 66 4.19 -23.82 7.62
N ASN A 67 5.13 -24.74 7.42
CA ASN A 67 6.56 -24.48 7.61
C ASN A 67 7.10 -23.62 6.46
N MET A 68 6.79 -22.33 6.51
CA MET A 68 7.42 -21.31 5.66
C MET A 68 8.60 -20.70 6.40
N SER A 69 9.78 -20.71 5.78
CA SER A 69 10.94 -20.06 6.38
C SER A 69 10.76 -18.54 6.32
N ARG A 70 11.43 -17.81 7.23
CA ARG A 70 11.47 -16.34 7.19
C ARG A 70 12.01 -15.81 5.85
N ARG A 71 12.95 -16.55 5.24
CA ARG A 71 13.55 -16.19 3.96
C ARG A 71 12.57 -16.34 2.81
N ASP A 72 11.77 -17.41 2.79
CA ASP A 72 10.78 -17.63 1.74
C ASP A 72 9.69 -16.55 1.78
N LEU A 73 9.20 -16.24 2.98
CA LEU A 73 8.23 -15.16 3.17
C LEU A 73 8.79 -13.81 2.71
N ALA A 74 10.03 -13.50 3.10
CA ALA A 74 10.69 -12.26 2.68
C ALA A 74 10.87 -12.21 1.16
N ALA A 75 11.24 -13.31 0.52
CA ALA A 75 11.41 -13.38 -0.93
C ALA A 75 10.08 -13.22 -1.68
N GLN A 76 8.98 -13.79 -1.16
CA GLN A 76 7.64 -13.60 -1.74
C GLN A 76 7.20 -12.13 -1.63
N ASN A 77 7.32 -11.53 -0.44
CA ASN A 77 6.94 -10.13 -0.24
C ASN A 77 7.83 -9.17 -1.02
N ALA A 78 9.13 -9.49 -1.20
CA ALA A 78 10.00 -8.70 -2.05
C ALA A 78 9.53 -8.65 -3.51
N LYS A 79 8.99 -9.76 -4.04
CA LYS A 79 8.43 -9.78 -5.40
C LYS A 79 7.17 -8.92 -5.51
N ILE A 80 6.29 -8.99 -4.51
CA ILE A 80 5.06 -8.20 -4.45
C ILE A 80 5.39 -6.71 -4.37
N VAL A 81 6.25 -6.31 -3.42
CA VAL A 81 6.64 -4.91 -3.24
C VAL A 81 7.36 -4.37 -4.47
N LYS A 82 8.22 -5.17 -5.11
CA LYS A 82 8.85 -4.81 -6.39
C LYS A 82 7.79 -4.52 -7.45
N TYR A 83 6.85 -5.43 -7.66
CA TYR A 83 5.81 -5.27 -8.68
C TYR A 83 4.98 -4.01 -8.45
N ILE A 84 4.46 -3.81 -7.23
CA ILE A 84 3.69 -2.60 -6.87
C ILE A 84 4.53 -1.34 -7.12
N THR A 85 5.81 -1.37 -6.78
CA THR A 85 6.72 -0.24 -7.02
C THR A 85 6.85 0.09 -8.51
N GLU A 86 7.05 -0.93 -9.35
CA GLU A 86 7.22 -0.76 -10.80
C GLU A 86 5.90 -0.33 -11.48
N ALA A 87 4.76 -0.83 -11.01
CA ALA A 87 3.43 -0.50 -11.51
C ALA A 87 3.00 0.93 -11.14
N THR A 88 3.22 1.35 -9.90
CA THR A 88 2.74 2.65 -9.39
C THR A 88 3.68 3.81 -9.73
N PHE A 89 5.00 3.60 -9.77
CA PHE A 89 5.96 4.70 -9.91
C PHE A 89 5.79 5.59 -11.17
N PRO A 90 5.49 5.05 -12.37
CA PRO A 90 5.39 5.87 -13.60
C PRO A 90 4.35 6.98 -13.51
N SER A 91 3.21 6.71 -12.87
CA SER A 91 2.07 7.61 -12.71
C SER A 91 2.16 8.49 -11.46
N ASN A 92 3.17 8.26 -10.60
CA ASN A 92 3.26 8.84 -9.25
C ASN A 92 4.70 9.28 -8.89
N LYS A 93 5.43 9.90 -9.84
CA LYS A 93 6.87 10.19 -9.69
C LYS A 93 7.24 11.04 -8.47
N GLY A 94 6.32 11.88 -7.98
CA GLY A 94 6.51 12.73 -6.79
C GLY A 94 6.04 12.10 -5.48
N ALA A 95 5.44 10.91 -5.52
CA ALA A 95 4.83 10.32 -4.34
C ALA A 95 5.87 9.92 -3.28
N LYS A 96 5.48 10.12 -2.02
CA LYS A 96 6.18 9.60 -0.84
C LYS A 96 5.71 8.18 -0.56
N TYR A 97 6.64 7.25 -0.46
CA TYR A 97 6.30 5.85 -0.22
C TYR A 97 6.49 5.48 1.24
N VAL A 98 5.47 4.87 1.84
CA VAL A 98 5.50 4.35 3.21
C VAL A 98 5.31 2.84 3.14
N VAL A 99 6.33 2.09 3.52
CA VAL A 99 6.31 0.63 3.50
C VAL A 99 5.91 0.10 4.88
N ILE A 100 4.89 -0.74 4.88
CA ILE A 100 4.33 -1.40 6.07
C ILE A 100 4.57 -2.92 5.99
N THR A 101 4.57 -3.47 4.78
CA THR A 101 4.73 -4.92 4.54
C THR A 101 5.97 -5.49 5.21
N ASN A 102 5.77 -6.54 6.01
CA ASN A 102 6.86 -7.23 6.68
C ASN A 102 7.62 -8.17 5.74
N PRO A 103 8.95 -8.36 5.94
CA PRO A 103 9.81 -7.67 6.90
C PRO A 103 10.12 -6.23 6.46
N VAL A 104 9.72 -5.26 7.29
CA VAL A 104 9.53 -3.85 6.90
C VAL A 104 10.79 -3.16 6.37
N ASP A 105 11.94 -3.36 7.02
CA ASP A 105 13.20 -2.74 6.59
C ASP A 105 13.71 -3.31 5.27
N VAL A 106 13.54 -4.63 5.09
CA VAL A 106 13.92 -5.32 3.85
C VAL A 106 13.02 -4.85 2.70
N MET A 107 11.70 -4.76 2.94
CA MET A 107 10.74 -4.30 1.93
C MET A 107 10.99 -2.84 1.54
N THR A 108 11.39 -2.01 2.49
CA THR A 108 11.77 -0.61 2.26
C THR A 108 12.99 -0.52 1.35
N MET A 109 14.02 -1.34 1.59
CA MET A 109 15.20 -1.40 0.73
C MET A 109 14.84 -1.91 -0.67
N VAL A 110 14.00 -2.94 -0.78
CA VAL A 110 13.49 -3.44 -2.07
C VAL A 110 12.81 -2.31 -2.84
N ARG A 111 11.86 -1.59 -2.24
CA ARG A 111 11.18 -0.46 -2.89
C ARG A 111 12.19 0.59 -3.37
N LYS A 112 13.13 0.99 -2.50
CA LYS A 112 14.16 2.00 -2.84
C LYS A 112 15.08 1.55 -3.98
N LYS A 113 15.31 0.25 -4.15
CA LYS A 113 16.13 -0.29 -5.24
C LYS A 113 15.43 -0.26 -6.59
N TYR A 114 14.11 -0.46 -6.63
CA TYR A 114 13.33 -0.61 -7.87
C TYR A 114 12.59 0.65 -8.32
N SER A 115 12.82 1.77 -7.64
CA SER A 115 12.31 3.08 -8.07
C SER A 115 13.35 4.17 -7.82
N LYS A 116 13.24 5.27 -8.54
CA LYS A 116 14.08 6.46 -8.35
C LYS A 116 13.44 7.50 -7.44
N ALA A 117 12.38 7.18 -6.71
CA ALA A 117 11.72 8.23 -5.93
C ALA A 117 12.59 8.69 -4.76
N ASP A 118 12.52 9.99 -4.51
CA ASP A 118 13.39 10.68 -3.56
C ASP A 118 13.05 10.37 -2.11
N PHE A 119 11.82 9.93 -1.84
CA PHE A 119 11.31 9.71 -0.48
C PHE A 119 10.72 8.31 -0.27
N VAL A 120 11.35 7.55 0.64
CA VAL A 120 10.85 6.27 1.14
C VAL A 120 11.08 6.20 2.64
N ILE A 121 10.02 5.86 3.37
CA ILE A 121 10.10 5.54 4.79
C ILE A 121 9.44 4.20 5.07
N SER A 122 9.81 3.61 6.20
CA SER A 122 9.22 2.40 6.74
C SER A 122 8.50 2.74 8.04
N THR A 123 7.53 1.93 8.45
CA THR A 123 6.92 2.09 9.79
C THR A 123 7.87 1.65 10.92
N GLY A 124 8.95 0.92 10.59
CA GLY A 124 9.96 0.47 11.54
C GLY A 124 9.33 -0.23 12.75
N THR A 125 9.69 0.24 13.94
CA THR A 125 9.18 -0.21 15.24
C THR A 125 8.25 0.82 15.89
N ASN A 126 7.57 1.65 15.09
CA ASN A 126 6.67 2.68 15.62
C ASN A 126 5.39 2.07 16.25
N LEU A 127 5.02 0.87 15.81
CA LEU A 127 3.90 0.05 16.28
C LEU A 127 4.40 -1.05 17.22
#